data_AF-A0A7J8LAE9-F1
#
_entry.id   AF-A0A7J8LAE9-F1
#
_cell.length_a   1.000
_cell.length_b   1.000
_cell.length_c   1.000
_cell.angle_alpha   90.00
_cell.angle_beta   90.00
_cell.angle_gamma   90.00
#
_symmetry.space_group_name_H-M   'P 1'
#
loop_
_entity.id
_entity.type
_entity.pdbx_description
1 polymer ?
#
loop_
_entity_poly.entity_id
_entity_poly.type
_entity_poly.pdbx_seq_one_letter_code
_entity_poly.pdbx_strand_id
1 'polypeptide(L)'
;MVEENPGNPLFLGNYAQFLYQSKRDLQGAEEYYSRAILVDPKDGETLSQYAKLVWELHRDEERASSYFERAVQVSPQDSHVHAAYASFLWETEEDGDECAAPSEIDKIPTQFHQGTLASA
;
A
#
# COMPACT_ATOMS: atom_id res chain seq x y z
N MET A 1 1.09 30.15 -15.14
CA MET A 1 0.69 28.81 -15.62
C MET A 1 0.02 27.94 -14.53
N VAL A 2 -0.40 28.49 -13.38
CA VAL A 2 -1.17 27.77 -12.34
C VAL A 2 -2.69 28.05 -12.43
N GLU A 3 -3.09 29.04 -13.23
CA GLU A 3 -4.49 29.52 -13.26
C GLU A 3 -5.41 28.80 -14.26
N GLU A 4 -4.89 27.93 -15.12
CA GLU A 4 -5.70 27.39 -16.23
C GLU A 4 -6.48 26.11 -15.89
N ASN A 5 -6.19 25.41 -14.77
CA ASN A 5 -6.97 24.22 -14.42
C ASN A 5 -6.82 23.79 -12.93
N PRO A 6 -7.42 24.52 -11.98
CA PRO A 6 -7.25 24.28 -10.53
C PRO A 6 -7.80 22.94 -10.01
N GLY A 7 -8.45 22.15 -10.88
CA GLY A 7 -9.05 20.86 -10.55
C GLY A 7 -8.71 19.74 -11.53
N ASN A 8 -7.61 19.82 -12.30
CA ASN A 8 -7.17 18.68 -13.10
C ASN A 8 -6.37 17.70 -12.20
N PRO A 9 -6.86 16.46 -11.99
CA PRO A 9 -6.23 15.51 -11.07
C PRO A 9 -4.81 15.13 -11.51
N LEU A 10 -4.56 15.02 -12.83
CA LEU A 10 -3.23 14.73 -13.37
C LEU A 10 -2.24 15.87 -13.09
N PHE A 11 -2.68 17.13 -13.20
CA PHE A 11 -1.83 18.26 -12.87
C PHE A 11 -1.51 18.30 -11.37
N LEU A 12 -2.51 18.10 -10.53
CA LEU A 12 -2.35 18.09 -9.07
C LEU A 12 -1.40 16.97 -8.64
N GLY A 13 -1.58 15.75 -9.15
CA GLY A 13 -0.71 14.60 -8.87
C GLY A 13 0.73 14.83 -9.37
N ASN A 14 0.91 15.28 -10.61
CA ASN A 14 2.23 15.55 -11.16
C ASN A 14 2.96 16.68 -10.41
N TYR A 15 2.25 17.73 -10.00
CA TYR A 15 2.84 18.81 -9.22
C TYR A 15 3.22 18.35 -7.81
N ALA A 16 2.38 17.53 -7.17
CA ALA A 16 2.72 16.90 -5.90
C ALA A 16 3.99 16.03 -6.01
N GLN A 17 4.10 15.24 -7.08
CA GLN A 17 5.29 14.43 -7.36
C GLN A 17 6.53 15.29 -7.58
N PHE A 18 6.40 16.42 -8.29
CA PHE A 18 7.49 17.38 -8.43
C PHE A 18 7.93 17.97 -7.08
N LEU A 19 7.00 18.36 -6.21
CA LEU A 19 7.29 18.86 -4.87
C LEU A 19 8.04 17.81 -4.04
N TYR A 20 7.57 16.56 -4.07
CA TYR A 20 8.18 15.43 -3.38
C TYR A 20 9.61 15.14 -3.86
N GLN A 21 9.80 14.98 -5.17
CA GLN A 21 11.08 14.52 -5.73
C GLN A 21 12.11 15.65 -5.86
N SER A 22 11.68 16.83 -6.33
CA SER A 22 12.58 17.91 -6.71
C SER A 22 12.78 18.93 -5.60
N LYS A 23 11.76 19.19 -4.79
CA LYS A 23 11.81 20.20 -3.73
C LYS A 23 11.99 19.61 -2.33
N ARG A 24 11.78 18.29 -2.17
CA ARG A 24 11.71 17.63 -0.86
C ARG A 24 10.68 18.29 0.07
N ASP A 25 9.66 18.90 -0.53
CA ASP A 25 8.57 19.55 0.18
C ASP A 25 7.45 18.52 0.37
N LEU A 26 7.58 17.73 1.43
CA LEU A 26 6.65 16.65 1.74
C LEU A 26 5.26 17.20 2.12
N GLN A 27 5.19 18.30 2.86
CA GLN A 27 3.93 18.92 3.28
C GLN A 27 3.17 19.50 2.09
N GLY A 28 3.87 20.21 1.20
CA GLY A 28 3.29 20.69 -0.05
C GLY A 28 2.82 19.52 -0.92
N ALA A 29 3.63 18.48 -1.07
CA ALA A 29 3.21 17.29 -1.81
C ALA A 29 1.93 16.66 -1.21
N GLU A 30 1.80 16.61 0.12
CA GLU A 30 0.63 16.05 0.80
C GLU A 30 -0.63 16.84 0.49
N GLU A 31 -0.55 18.17 0.51
CA GLU A 31 -1.66 19.04 0.14
C GLU A 31 -2.15 18.75 -1.30
N TYR A 32 -1.23 18.69 -2.26
CA TYR A 32 -1.61 18.51 -3.66
C TYR A 32 -2.10 17.10 -3.98
N TYR A 33 -1.49 16.06 -3.40
CA TYR A 33 -2.02 14.70 -3.53
C TYR A 33 -3.40 14.57 -2.88
N SER A 34 -3.60 15.16 -1.69
CA SER A 34 -4.91 15.14 -1.02
C SER A 34 -6.02 15.78 -1.88
N ARG A 35 -5.68 16.86 -2.60
CA ARG A 35 -6.60 17.49 -3.56
C ARG A 35 -6.81 16.61 -4.79
N ALA A 36 -5.76 15.96 -5.30
CA ALA A 36 -5.85 15.08 -6.46
C ALA A 36 -6.81 13.90 -6.20
N ILE A 37 -6.71 13.23 -5.04
CA ILE A 37 -7.59 12.10 -4.69
C ILE A 37 -9.05 12.51 -4.42
N LEU A 38 -9.30 13.77 -4.05
CA LEU A 38 -10.65 14.31 -3.90
C LEU A 38 -11.31 14.55 -5.27
N VAL A 39 -10.51 14.93 -6.26
CA VAL A 39 -10.97 15.17 -7.63
C VAL A 39 -11.15 13.85 -8.38
N ASP A 40 -10.14 12.98 -8.33
CA ASP A 40 -10.19 11.64 -8.91
C ASP A 40 -9.96 10.55 -7.86
N PRO A 41 -11.03 10.05 -7.23
CA PRO A 41 -10.95 9.01 -6.23
C PRO A 41 -10.57 7.62 -6.76
N LYS A 42 -10.41 7.44 -8.08
CA LYS A 42 -10.18 6.16 -8.75
C LYS A 42 -8.80 6.04 -9.39
N ASP A 43 -7.96 7.06 -9.27
CA ASP A 43 -6.59 7.00 -9.71
C ASP A 43 -5.73 6.22 -8.70
N GLY A 44 -5.48 4.94 -9.00
CA GLY A 44 -4.70 4.06 -8.14
C GLY A 44 -3.24 4.51 -7.98
N GLU A 45 -2.64 5.14 -8.98
CA GLU A 45 -1.26 5.64 -8.88
C GLU A 45 -1.19 6.84 -7.94
N THR A 46 -2.12 7.80 -8.07
CA THR A 46 -2.19 8.94 -7.15
C THR A 46 -2.48 8.48 -5.72
N LEU A 47 -3.37 7.49 -5.53
CA LEU A 47 -3.65 6.91 -4.21
C LEU A 47 -2.42 6.23 -3.59
N SER A 48 -1.66 5.44 -4.36
CA SER A 48 -0.46 4.76 -3.87
C SER A 48 0.66 5.75 -3.50
N GLN A 49 0.83 6.81 -4.31
CA GLN A 49 1.78 7.89 -4.01
C GLN A 49 1.39 8.69 -2.77
N TYR A 50 0.10 8.95 -2.58
CA TYR A 50 -0.40 9.59 -1.35
C TYR A 50 -0.20 8.70 -0.12
N ALA A 51 -0.50 7.40 -0.22
CA ALA A 51 -0.30 6.43 0.85
C ALA A 51 1.16 6.40 1.32
N LYS A 52 2.10 6.33 0.37
CA LYS A 52 3.54 6.40 0.66
C LYS A 52 3.91 7.68 1.42
N LEU A 53 3.36 8.81 1.01
CA LEU A 53 3.66 10.09 1.64
C LEU A 53 3.11 10.18 3.06
N VAL A 54 1.90 9.63 3.30
CA VAL A 54 1.31 9.53 4.64
C VAL A 54 2.21 8.68 5.56
N TRP A 55 2.72 7.56 5.07
CA TRP A 55 3.67 6.72 5.81
C TRP A 55 4.97 7.48 6.13
N GLU A 56 5.57 8.15 5.14
CA GLU A 56 6.84 8.86 5.31
C GLU A 56 6.74 10.06 6.27
N LEU A 57 5.65 10.82 6.21
CA LEU A 57 5.43 12.02 7.04
C LEU A 57 4.97 11.70 8.46
N HIS A 58 4.00 10.78 8.57
CA HIS A 58 3.23 10.63 9.81
C HIS A 58 3.48 9.30 10.50
N ARG A 59 4.09 8.32 9.82
CA ARG A 59 4.21 6.93 10.29
C ARG A 59 2.86 6.34 10.73
N ASP A 60 1.80 6.76 10.05
CA ASP A 60 0.43 6.32 10.30
C ASP A 60 0.13 5.11 9.41
N GLU A 61 0.42 3.93 9.94
CA GLU A 61 0.27 2.65 9.25
C GLU A 61 -1.18 2.39 8.83
N GLU A 62 -2.16 2.71 9.68
CA GLU A 62 -3.58 2.47 9.42
C GLU A 62 -4.05 3.31 8.22
N ARG A 63 -3.73 4.61 8.22
CA ARG A 63 -4.09 5.49 7.09
C ARG A 63 -3.35 5.10 5.82
N ALA A 64 -2.06 4.82 5.90
CA ALA A 64 -1.28 4.42 4.72
C ALA A 64 -1.82 3.12 4.12
N SER A 65 -2.06 2.09 4.93
CA SER A 65 -2.64 0.81 4.51
C SER A 65 -3.98 1.00 3.82
N SER A 66 -4.88 1.80 4.41
CA SER A 66 -6.20 2.06 3.83
C SER A 66 -6.13 2.67 2.42
N TYR A 67 -5.19 3.60 2.20
CA TYR A 67 -4.99 4.19 0.86
C TYR A 67 -4.38 3.20 -0.12
N PHE A 68 -3.42 2.36 0.30
CA PHE A 68 -2.86 1.31 -0.57
C PHE A 68 -3.90 0.25 -0.94
N GLU A 69 -4.69 -0.23 0.00
CA GLU A 69 -5.77 -1.20 -0.26
C GLU A 69 -6.77 -0.65 -1.28
N ARG A 70 -7.14 0.63 -1.12
CA ARG A 70 -8.01 1.30 -2.08
C ARG A 70 -7.34 1.46 -3.45
N ALA A 71 -6.04 1.78 -3.50
CA ALA A 71 -5.29 1.85 -4.74
C ALA A 71 -5.32 0.51 -5.50
N VAL A 72 -5.09 -0.60 -4.79
CA VAL A 72 -5.17 -1.96 -5.36
C VAL A 72 -6.59 -2.29 -5.81
N GLN A 73 -7.61 -1.86 -5.06
CA GLN A 73 -9.01 -2.11 -5.42
C GLN A 73 -9.42 -1.40 -6.73
N VAL A 74 -8.96 -0.17 -6.94
CA VAL A 74 -9.31 0.61 -8.15
C VAL A 74 -8.41 0.27 -9.34
N SER A 75 -7.17 -0.15 -9.10
CA SER A 75 -6.17 -0.51 -10.12
C SER A 75 -5.58 -1.91 -9.88
N PRO A 76 -6.39 -2.99 -9.93
CA PRO A 76 -5.96 -4.33 -9.53
C PRO A 76 -4.91 -4.96 -10.46
N GLN A 77 -4.70 -4.42 -11.66
CA GLN A 77 -3.72 -4.90 -12.64
C GLN A 77 -2.48 -4.02 -12.74
N ASP A 78 -2.40 -2.95 -11.94
CA ASP A 78 -1.28 -2.01 -12.01
C ASP A 78 -0.10 -2.51 -11.17
N SER A 79 0.98 -2.91 -11.83
CA SER A 79 2.19 -3.40 -11.18
C SER A 79 2.88 -2.37 -10.31
N HIS A 80 2.75 -1.07 -10.62
CA HIS A 80 3.38 0.00 -9.83
C HIS A 80 2.67 0.14 -8.49
N VAL A 81 1.33 0.09 -8.49
CA VAL A 81 0.52 0.10 -7.26
C VAL A 81 0.86 -1.10 -6.37
N HIS A 82 0.91 -2.31 -6.95
CA HIS A 82 1.29 -3.52 -6.19
C HIS A 82 2.70 -3.44 -5.62
N ALA A 83 3.66 -2.96 -6.41
CA ALA A 83 5.05 -2.79 -5.96
C ALA A 83 5.15 -1.79 -4.81
N ALA A 84 4.46 -0.64 -4.92
CA ALA A 84 4.45 0.37 -3.87
C ALA A 84 3.81 -0.16 -2.57
N TYR A 85 2.71 -0.90 -2.67
CA TYR A 85 2.08 -1.50 -1.49
C TYR A 85 2.96 -2.58 -0.85
N ALA A 86 3.57 -3.44 -1.67
CA ALA A 86 4.51 -4.45 -1.17
C ALA A 86 5.70 -3.81 -0.45
N SER A 87 6.29 -2.74 -1.01
CA SER A 87 7.38 -2.01 -0.33
C SER A 87 6.95 -1.45 1.03
N PHE A 88 5.74 -0.90 1.11
CA PHE A 88 5.19 -0.43 2.38
C PHE A 88 5.03 -1.56 3.40
N LEU A 89 4.44 -2.71 3.02
CA LEU A 89 4.25 -3.85 3.91
C LEU A 89 5.58 -4.39 4.45
N TRP A 90 6.61 -4.46 3.60
CA TRP A 90 7.94 -4.91 4.01
C TRP A 90 8.56 -3.94 5.03
N GLU A 91 8.41 -2.63 4.82
CA GLU A 91 8.90 -1.62 5.77
C GLU A 91 8.17 -1.69 7.12
N THR A 92 6.87 -2.01 7.14
CA THR A 92 6.08 -2.11 8.38
C THR A 92 6.27 -3.44 9.11
N GLU A 93 6.52 -4.53 8.39
CA GLU A 93 6.79 -5.86 8.98
C GLU A 93 8.13 -5.88 9.73
N GLU A 94 9.16 -5.18 9.23
CA GLU A 94 10.47 -5.08 9.91
C GLU A 94 10.40 -4.35 11.26
N ASP A 95 9.42 -3.44 11.45
CA ASP A 95 9.19 -2.74 12.72
C ASP A 95 8.29 -3.55 13.71
N GLY A 96 7.62 -4.61 13.22
CA GLY A 96 6.64 -5.40 13.97
C GLY A 96 7.16 -6.67 14.64
N ASP A 97 8.45 -7.01 14.48
CA ASP A 97 9.00 -8.31 14.87
C ASP A 97 9.56 -8.38 16.32
N GLU A 98 8.82 -7.82 17.27
CA GLU A 98 8.84 -8.29 18.67
C GLU A 98 7.42 -8.64 19.11
N CYS A 99 7.14 -9.95 19.21
CA CYS A 99 5.93 -10.61 19.74
C CYS A 99 4.86 -11.11 18.74
N ALA A 100 5.25 -11.71 17.63
CA ALA A 100 4.45 -12.78 17.04
C ALA A 100 5.04 -14.13 17.45
N ALA A 101 4.45 -14.77 18.47
CA ALA A 101 4.80 -16.14 18.86
C ALA A 101 4.71 -17.08 17.64
N PRO A 102 5.63 -18.04 17.47
CA PRO A 102 5.63 -18.92 16.31
C PRO A 102 4.31 -19.69 16.25
N SER A 103 3.51 -19.42 15.21
CA SER A 103 2.30 -20.18 14.92
C SER A 103 2.69 -21.64 14.73
N GLU A 104 2.07 -22.52 15.52
CA GLU A 104 2.22 -23.98 15.48
C GLU A 104 1.89 -24.54 14.08
N ILE A 105 2.86 -24.53 13.16
CA ILE A 105 2.83 -25.39 11.97
C ILE A 105 3.54 -26.69 12.36
N ASP A 106 2.96 -27.45 13.29
CA ASP A 106 3.41 -28.81 13.54
C ASP A 106 2.29 -29.73 14.05
N LYS A 107 1.20 -29.82 13.29
CA LYS A 107 0.20 -30.90 13.43
C LYS A 107 -0.34 -31.32 12.07
N ILE A 108 0.53 -31.82 11.19
CA ILE A 108 0.08 -32.76 10.15
C ILE A 108 0.22 -34.16 10.77
N PRO A 109 -0.86 -34.85 11.18
CA PRO A 109 -0.73 -36.23 11.61
C PRO A 109 -0.44 -37.07 10.35
N THR A 110 0.82 -37.48 10.21
CA THR A 110 1.21 -38.58 9.31
C THR A 110 0.43 -39.83 9.70
N GLN A 111 -0.69 -40.10 9.03
CA GLN A 111 -1.34 -41.40 9.07
C GLN A 111 -0.44 -42.41 8.36
N PHE A 112 0.46 -43.02 9.13
CA PHE A 112 1.06 -44.30 8.79
C PHE A 112 -0.07 -45.34 8.71
N HIS A 113 -0.41 -45.78 7.49
CA HIS A 113 -1.21 -46.97 7.29
C HIS A 113 -0.43 -48.19 7.79
N GLN A 114 -0.63 -48.58 9.06
CA GLN A 114 -0.30 -49.92 9.53
C GLN A 114 -1.49 -50.84 9.23
N GLY A 115 -1.18 -51.93 8.53
CA GLY A 115 -2.16 -52.85 7.98
C GLY A 115 -2.94 -53.63 9.03
N THR A 116 -4.17 -53.97 8.68
CA THR A 116 -4.85 -55.20 9.09
C THR A 116 -6.17 -55.27 8.34
N LEU A 117 -6.30 -56.20 7.40
CA LEU A 117 -7.59 -56.86 7.14
C LEU A 117 -7.33 -58.33 6.84
N ALA A 118 -7.61 -59.14 7.85
CA ALA A 118 -7.99 -60.53 7.67
C ALA A 118 -9.40 -60.59 7.03
N SER A 119 -9.60 -61.54 6.12
CA SER A 119 -10.78 -62.42 5.97
C SER A 119 -11.01 -62.82 4.51
N ALA A 120 -10.73 -64.09 4.19
CA ALA A 120 -11.68 -65.09 3.68
C ALA A 120 -10.94 -66.42 3.47
#